data_AF-A0A1I5W387-F1
#
_entry.id   AF-A0A1I5W387-F1
#
_cell.length_a   1.000
_cell.length_b   1.000
_cell.length_c   1.000
_cell.angle_alpha   90.00
_cell.angle_beta   90.00
_cell.angle_gamma   90.00
#
_symmetry.space_group_name_H-M   'P 1'
#
loop_
_entity.id
_entity.type
_entity.pdbx_description
1 polymer ?
#
loop_
_entity_poly.entity_id
_entity_poly.type
_entity_poly.pdbx_seq_one_letter_code
_entity_poly.pdbx_strand_id
1 'polypeptide(L)'
;MTTMTIISLIALALAQLADVWTTIRGLEAGYTETNPIIRWAMERLGRHGWIAFKLGVAGGLAWLALSLSMPVILWIGAALTGLVAVRNYRLVS
;
A
#
# COMPACT_ATOMS: atom_id res chain seq x y z
N MET A 1 -16.23 7.12 15.49
CA MET A 1 -15.76 7.16 14.09
C MET A 1 -16.92 7.52 13.18
N THR A 2 -16.72 8.39 12.19
CA THR A 2 -17.78 8.74 11.22
C THR A 2 -17.88 7.66 10.14
N THR A 3 -19.04 7.57 9.47
CA THR A 3 -19.23 6.67 8.31
C THR A 3 -18.17 6.91 7.23
N MET A 4 -17.83 8.18 6.95
CA MET A 4 -16.79 8.53 5.97
C MET A 4 -15.41 8.03 6.37
N THR A 5 -15.06 8.10 7.66
CA THR A 5 -13.80 7.53 8.17
C THR A 5 -13.75 6.03 7.94
N ILE A 6 -14.83 5.30 8.23
CA ILE A 6 -14.91 3.85 8.02
C ILE A 6 -14.71 3.51 6.54
N ILE A 7 -15.42 4.19 5.65
CA ILE A 7 -15.31 3.96 4.20
C ILE A 7 -13.87 4.22 3.73
N SER A 8 -13.24 5.29 4.18
CA SER A 8 -11.87 5.61 3.79
C SER A 8 -10.83 4.60 4.30
N LEU A 9 -11.03 4.01 5.49
CA LEU A 9 -10.20 2.92 5.99
C LEU A 9 -10.37 1.64 5.16
N ILE A 10 -11.61 1.29 4.79
CA ILE A 10 -11.89 0.15 3.92
C ILE A 10 -11.23 0.35 2.55
N ALA A 11 -11.38 1.55 1.97
CA ALA A 11 -10.76 1.90 0.70
C ALA A 11 -9.23 1.78 0.76
N LEU A 12 -8.60 2.29 1.84
CA LEU A 12 -7.16 2.14 2.05
C LEU A 12 -6.76 0.67 2.19
N ALA A 13 -7.50 -0.12 2.96
CA ALA A 13 -7.22 -1.55 3.15
C ALA A 13 -7.30 -2.34 1.83
N LEU A 14 -8.35 -2.10 1.02
CA LEU A 14 -8.49 -2.72 -0.30
C LEU A 14 -7.38 -2.30 -1.26
N ALA A 15 -7.00 -1.03 -1.26
CA ALA A 15 -5.89 -0.54 -2.07
C ALA A 15 -4.56 -1.20 -1.66
N GLN A 16 -4.30 -1.35 -0.37
CA GLN A 16 -3.11 -2.04 0.14
C GLN A 16 -3.08 -3.52 -0.25
N LEU A 17 -4.22 -4.22 -0.16
CA LEU A 17 -4.32 -5.61 -0.62
C LEU A 17 -4.04 -5.73 -2.12
N ALA A 18 -4.61 -4.84 -2.94
CA ALA A 18 -4.36 -4.82 -4.38
C ALA A 18 -2.89 -4.52 -4.70
N ASP A 19 -2.27 -3.57 -4.01
CA ASP A 19 -0.85 -3.24 -4.19
C ASP A 19 0.07 -4.40 -3.83
N VAL A 20 -0.16 -5.07 -2.68
CA VAL A 20 0.61 -6.25 -2.28
C VAL A 20 0.44 -7.38 -3.30
N TRP A 21 -0.80 -7.67 -3.71
CA TRP A 21 -1.08 -8.74 -4.67
C TRP A 21 -0.43 -8.49 -6.05
N THR A 22 -0.57 -7.28 -6.58
CA THR A 22 0.04 -6.91 -7.88
C THR A 22 1.55 -6.88 -7.82
N THR A 23 2.13 -6.45 -6.69
CA THR A 23 3.59 -6.50 -6.47
C THR A 23 4.08 -7.94 -6.45
N ILE A 24 3.42 -8.84 -5.69
CA ILE A 24 3.80 -10.27 -5.64
C ILE A 24 3.74 -10.89 -7.04
N ARG A 25 2.65 -10.66 -7.79
CA ARG A 25 2.53 -11.16 -9.16
C ARG A 25 3.64 -10.63 -10.06
N GLY A 26 4.03 -9.36 -9.93
CA GLY A 26 5.15 -8.80 -10.68
C GLY A 26 6.47 -9.47 -10.36
N LEU A 27 6.76 -9.68 -9.07
CA LEU A 27 7.97 -10.37 -8.63
C LEU A 27 8.01 -11.83 -9.11
N GLU A 28 6.88 -12.55 -9.08
CA GLU A 28 6.77 -13.92 -9.58
C GLU A 28 6.94 -14.01 -11.10
N ALA A 29 6.54 -12.98 -11.84
CA ALA A 29 6.77 -12.85 -13.27
C ALA A 29 8.21 -12.42 -13.62
N GLY A 30 9.09 -12.23 -12.63
CA GLY A 30 10.49 -11.86 -12.83
C GLY A 30 10.75 -10.35 -12.95
N TYR A 31 9.74 -9.50 -12.73
CA TYR A 31 9.95 -8.06 -12.65
C TYR A 31 10.65 -7.67 -11.35
N THR A 32 11.47 -6.63 -11.44
CA THR A 32 12.14 -6.04 -10.28
C THR A 32 11.36 -4.85 -9.75
N GLU A 33 11.26 -4.73 -8.43
CA GLU A 33 10.65 -3.55 -7.78
C GLU A 33 11.39 -2.26 -8.16
N THR A 34 10.67 -1.32 -8.75
CA THR A 34 11.24 -0.06 -9.25
C THR A 34 11.32 0.98 -8.15
N ASN A 35 10.46 0.90 -7.13
CA ASN A 35 10.49 1.82 -6.00
C ASN A 35 11.72 1.54 -5.12
N PRO A 36 12.69 2.48 -5.03
CA PRO A 36 13.94 2.25 -4.32
C PRO A 36 13.73 1.99 -2.82
N ILE A 37 12.68 2.55 -2.21
CA ILE A 37 12.35 2.35 -0.79
C ILE A 37 11.86 0.93 -0.56
N ILE A 38 10.95 0.44 -1.41
CA ILE A 38 10.42 -0.92 -1.29
C ILE A 38 11.51 -1.94 -1.62
N ARG A 39 12.35 -1.67 -2.62
CA ARG A 39 13.51 -2.51 -2.94
C ARG A 39 14.48 -2.60 -1.76
N TRP A 40 14.83 -1.47 -1.15
CA TRP A 40 15.64 -1.46 0.07
C TRP A 40 14.99 -2.28 1.20
N ALA A 41 13.67 -2.17 1.38
CA ALA A 41 12.95 -2.95 2.38
C ALA A 41 12.96 -4.45 2.07
N MET A 42 12.85 -4.84 0.80
CA MET A 42 12.95 -6.23 0.35
C MET A 42 14.35 -6.81 0.61
N GLU A 43 15.39 -6.04 0.30
CA GLU A 43 16.78 -6.43 0.54
C GLU A 43 17.09 -6.58 2.04
N ARG A 44 16.51 -5.72 2.89
CA ARG A 44 16.81 -5.70 4.32
C ARG A 44 15.95 -6.64 5.16
N LEU A 45 14.67 -6.79 4.81
CA LEU A 45 13.68 -7.52 5.60
C LEU A 45 13.29 -8.86 4.96
N GLY A 46 13.83 -9.18 3.78
CA GLY A 46 13.61 -10.43 3.07
C GLY A 46 12.29 -10.51 2.31
N ARG A 47 12.00 -11.70 1.76
CA ARG A 47 10.93 -11.94 0.77
C ARG A 47 9.54 -11.47 1.20
N HIS A 48 9.23 -11.47 2.50
CA HIS A 48 7.92 -11.03 3.01
C HIS A 48 8.02 -9.84 3.98
N GLY A 49 9.21 -9.44 4.42
CA GLY A 49 9.36 -8.37 5.40
C GLY A 49 8.98 -6.99 4.85
N TRP A 50 9.08 -6.78 3.54
CA TRP A 50 8.57 -5.57 2.88
C TRP A 50 7.03 -5.43 2.98
N ILE A 51 6.29 -6.55 3.11
CA ILE A 51 4.83 -6.51 3.32
C ILE A 51 4.53 -5.94 4.70
N ALA A 52 5.22 -6.44 5.74
CA ALA A 52 5.12 -5.91 7.08
C ALA A 52 5.52 -4.43 7.15
N PHE A 53 6.57 -4.03 6.42
CA PHE A 53 6.97 -2.63 6.29
C PHE A 53 5.87 -1.77 5.66
N LYS A 54 5.29 -2.19 4.52
CA LYS A 54 4.16 -1.48 3.89
C LYS A 54 2.96 -1.35 4.83
N LEU A 55 2.59 -2.44 5.51
CA LEU A 55 1.50 -2.43 6.49
C LEU A 55 1.79 -1.51 7.67
N GLY A 56 3.04 -1.45 8.14
CA GLY A 56 3.46 -0.53 9.19
C GLY A 56 3.36 0.94 8.76
N VAL A 57 3.81 1.26 7.54
CA VAL A 57 3.68 2.62 6.96
C VAL A 57 2.21 2.99 6.78
N ALA A 58 1.39 2.11 6.21
CA ALA A 58 -0.04 2.32 6.02
C ALA A 58 -0.78 2.45 7.35
N GLY A 59 -0.44 1.63 8.34
CA GLY A 59 -0.97 1.70 9.70
C GLY A 59 -0.60 3.00 10.41
N GLY A 60 0.65 3.46 10.27
CA GLY A 60 1.10 4.76 10.79
C GLY A 60 0.35 5.93 10.14
N LEU A 61 0.15 5.90 8.82
CA LEU A 61 -0.67 6.86 8.09
C LEU A 61 -2.12 6.85 8.58
N ALA A 62 -2.69 5.67 8.79
CA ALA A 62 -4.05 5.54 9.29
C ALA A 62 -4.20 6.07 10.72
N TRP A 63 -3.26 5.74 11.60
CA TRP A 63 -3.22 6.23 12.97
C TRP A 63 -3.07 7.77 13.02
N LEU A 64 -2.21 8.34 12.18
CA LEU A 64 -2.04 9.79 12.08
C LEU A 64 -3.33 10.47 11.59
N ALA A 65 -3.95 9.92 10.55
CA ALA A 65 -5.20 10.45 10.00
C ALA A 65 -6.34 10.43 11.03
N LEU A 66 -6.42 9.36 11.84
CA LEU A 66 -7.39 9.26 12.93
C LEU A 66 -7.09 10.26 14.06
N SER A 67 -5.82 10.39 14.45
CA SER A 67 -5.38 11.33 15.51
C SER A 67 -5.66 12.78 15.16
N LEU A 68 -5.54 13.15 13.88
CA LEU A 68 -5.80 14.50 13.38
C LEU A 68 -7.26 14.73 12.96
N SER A 69 -8.12 13.70 13.01
CA SER A 69 -9.50 13.77 12.49
C SER A 69 -9.56 14.21 11.01
N MET A 70 -8.57 13.79 10.21
CA MET A 70 -8.41 14.17 8.80
C MET A 70 -8.63 12.95 7.89
N PRO A 71 -9.90 12.55 7.60
CA PRO A 71 -10.18 11.40 6.74
C PRO A 71 -9.68 11.58 5.30
N VAL A 72 -9.43 12.82 4.87
CA VAL A 72 -8.82 13.12 3.56
C VAL A 72 -7.45 12.45 3.38
N ILE A 73 -6.67 12.29 4.47
CA ILE A 73 -5.35 11.63 4.42
C ILE A 73 -5.51 10.15 4.04
N LEU A 74 -6.54 9.48 4.56
CA LEU A 74 -6.85 8.09 4.23
C LEU A 74 -7.22 7.94 2.76
N TRP A 75 -8.02 8.87 2.23
CA TRP A 75 -8.37 8.89 0.81
C TRP A 75 -7.17 9.12 -0.11
N ILE A 76 -6.29 10.06 0.25
CA ILE A 76 -5.04 10.30 -0.49
C ILE A 76 -4.17 9.04 -0.45
N GLY A 77 -3.99 8.42 0.72
CA GLY A 77 -3.25 7.18 0.87
C GLY A 77 -3.83 6.04 0.02
N ALA A 78 -5.16 5.87 0.03
CA ALA A 78 -5.85 4.86 -0.77
C ALA A 78 -5.67 5.10 -2.27
N ALA A 79 -5.81 6.35 -2.73
CA ALA A 79 -5.66 6.72 -4.13
C ALA A 79 -4.21 6.49 -4.62
N LEU A 80 -3.21 6.95 -3.87
CA LEU A 80 -1.80 6.76 -4.24
C LEU A 80 -1.44 5.26 -4.27
N THR A 81 -1.87 4.50 -3.27
CA THR A 81 -1.63 3.05 -3.22
C THR A 81 -2.33 2.34 -4.40
N GLY A 82 -3.59 2.68 -4.67
CA GLY A 82 -4.34 2.12 -5.78
C GLY A 82 -3.73 2.44 -7.15
N LEU A 83 -3.18 3.64 -7.33
CA LEU A 83 -2.46 4.01 -8.55
C LEU A 83 -1.21 3.13 -8.77
N VAL A 84 -0.46 2.85 -7.70
CA VAL A 84 0.68 1.93 -7.77
C VAL A 84 0.20 0.51 -8.13
N ALA A 85 -0.86 0.03 -7.49
CA ALA A 85 -1.44 -1.27 -7.80
C ALA A 85 -1.88 -1.40 -9.26
N VAL A 86 -2.59 -0.39 -9.79
CA VAL A 86 -3.02 -0.36 -11.20
C VAL A 86 -1.83 -0.33 -12.14
N ARG A 87 -0.79 0.46 -11.82
CA ARG A 87 0.44 0.50 -12.62
C ARG A 87 1.12 -0.86 -12.63
N ASN A 88 1.25 -1.51 -11.48
CA ASN A 88 1.86 -2.84 -11.36
C ASN A 88 1.03 -3.89 -12.12
N TYR A 89 -0.29 -3.87 -12.00
CA TYR A 89 -1.17 -4.78 -12.73
C TYR A 89 -0.97 -4.67 -14.24
N ARG A 90 -0.90 -3.45 -14.79
CA ARG A 90 -0.68 -3.19 -16.22
C ARG A 90 0.69 -3.65 -16.74
N LEU A 91 1.70 -3.77 -15.87
CA LEU A 91 3.01 -4.28 -16.25
C LEU A 91 3.04 -5.81 -16.30
N VAL A 92 2.11 -6.47 -15.61
CA VAL A 92 2.10 -7.93 -15.41
C VAL A 92 0.97 -8.62 -16.18
N SER A 93 -0.04 -7.87 -16.65
CA SER A 93 -1.13 -8.33 -17.53
C SER A 93 -0.71 -8.32 -19.00
#